data_AF-A0A7T6XMW3-F1
#
_entry.id   AF-A0A7T6XMW3-F1
#
_cell.length_a   1.000
_cell.length_b   1.000
_cell.length_c   1.000
_cell.angle_alpha   90.00
_cell.angle_beta   90.00
_cell.angle_gamma   90.00
#
_symmetry.space_group_name_H-M   'P 1'
#
loop_
_entity.id
_entity.type
_entity.pdbx_description
1 polymer ?
#
loop_
_entity_poly.entity_id
_entity_poly.type
_entity_poly.pdbx_seq_one_letter_code
_entity_poly.pdbx_strand_id
1 'polypeptide(L)'
;MYRRRRPNASNHGITSESSYISPIDSDNDKPFEPNSSETDLTERECSPPAGRTIARKKPSPNTGIRSLPADLSNIERVHQARYQVPDDDTDEDLAQVPEDYGRSNKTKKLKLRLKERWAWFCQMKAMEPSVDSKWEDAEDALREASPNEMHRFLNWCLKLEYSPNGRRQKGYTKASALEADWKYFRIYYTRVTKHEMSKEMGEAVRTGMRYLVDKRGLDKQPRANVPV
;
A
#
# COMPACT_ATOMS: atom_id res chain seq x y z
N MET A 1 13.95 -10.02 66.35
CA MET A 1 15.41 -9.80 66.45
C MET A 1 16.11 -10.50 65.29
N TYR A 2 17.08 -9.80 64.71
CA TYR A 2 17.81 -10.11 63.48
C TYR A 2 18.61 -11.43 63.51
N ARG A 3 18.79 -12.05 62.33
CA ARG A 3 20.12 -12.22 61.70
C ARG A 3 20.05 -12.71 60.25
N ARG A 4 20.54 -11.86 59.34
CA ARG A 4 21.00 -12.21 57.99
C ARG A 4 22.22 -13.14 58.06
N ARG A 5 22.43 -14.00 57.06
CA ARG A 5 23.75 -14.21 56.42
C ARG A 5 23.58 -14.68 54.97
N ARG A 6 24.29 -13.98 54.08
CA ARG A 6 24.46 -14.24 52.64
C ARG A 6 25.34 -15.49 52.41
N PRO A 7 25.40 -15.98 51.16
CA PRO A 7 26.70 -16.27 50.56
C PRO A 7 26.92 -15.43 49.28
N ASN A 8 28.19 -15.06 49.07
CA ASN A 8 28.71 -14.32 47.93
C ASN A 8 29.61 -15.24 47.09
N ALA A 9 29.81 -14.82 45.84
CA ALA A 9 30.39 -15.52 44.69
C ALA A 9 31.76 -16.20 44.85
N SER A 10 32.01 -17.16 43.94
CA SER A 10 33.35 -17.61 43.52
C SER A 10 33.40 -17.65 41.99
N ASN A 11 34.41 -16.97 41.44
CA ASN A 11 34.83 -16.97 40.03
C ASN A 11 36.14 -17.75 39.90
N HIS A 12 36.29 -18.54 38.82
CA HIS A 12 37.53 -18.98 38.15
C HIS A 12 37.11 -19.22 36.67
N GLY A 13 37.65 -18.64 35.59
CA GLY A 13 39.04 -18.53 35.09
C GLY A 13 39.42 -19.82 34.32
N ILE A 14 40.04 -19.93 33.13
CA ILE A 14 40.77 -19.06 32.17
C ILE A 14 41.08 -19.93 30.90
N THR A 15 41.09 -19.34 29.69
CA THR A 15 41.79 -19.61 28.37
C THR A 15 41.98 -21.01 27.72
N SER A 16 41.79 -21.08 26.38
CA SER A 16 42.83 -21.33 25.31
C SER A 16 42.17 -21.33 23.89
N GLU A 17 42.50 -20.38 23.00
CA GLU A 17 43.39 -20.47 21.80
C GLU A 17 42.79 -21.15 20.54
N SER A 18 42.49 -20.36 19.48
CA SER A 18 43.20 -20.29 18.17
C SER A 18 42.88 -21.45 17.21
N SER A 19 42.35 -21.26 16.00
CA SER A 19 43.11 -20.74 14.85
C SER A 19 42.25 -20.62 13.57
N TYR A 20 42.78 -19.83 12.64
CA TYR A 20 42.28 -19.33 11.36
C TYR A 20 42.17 -20.40 10.26
N ILE A 21 41.35 -20.14 9.22
CA ILE A 21 41.70 -20.18 7.77
C ILE A 21 40.45 -19.77 6.96
N SER A 22 40.60 -18.71 6.14
CA SER A 22 39.81 -18.49 4.92
C SER A 22 40.62 -18.97 3.73
N PRO A 23 39.96 -19.34 2.62
CA PRO A 23 40.37 -18.75 1.35
C PRO A 23 39.20 -18.22 0.51
N ILE A 24 39.43 -17.01 0.01
CA ILE A 24 39.01 -16.45 -1.28
C ILE A 24 39.02 -17.51 -2.38
N ASP A 25 37.97 -17.60 -3.21
CA ASP A 25 38.02 -17.09 -4.61
C ASP A 25 36.70 -17.33 -5.38
N SER A 26 36.57 -16.59 -6.50
CA SER A 26 35.61 -16.76 -7.62
C SER A 26 34.29 -15.99 -7.55
N ASP A 27 34.42 -14.70 -7.81
CA ASP A 27 33.91 -14.05 -9.04
C ASP A 27 32.68 -14.69 -9.73
N ASN A 28 31.56 -13.96 -9.71
CA ASN A 28 30.54 -14.01 -10.74
C ASN A 28 29.72 -12.71 -10.67
N ASP A 29 30.32 -11.62 -11.14
CA ASP A 29 29.57 -10.55 -11.76
C ASP A 29 28.90 -11.08 -13.04
N LYS A 30 27.57 -11.23 -13.01
CA LYS A 30 26.79 -11.27 -14.25
C LYS A 30 25.50 -10.48 -14.10
N PRO A 31 25.31 -9.39 -14.87
CA PRO A 31 24.03 -8.69 -14.93
C PRO A 31 23.00 -9.57 -15.65
N PHE A 32 21.81 -9.67 -15.06
CA PHE A 32 20.64 -10.22 -15.74
C PHE A 32 20.15 -9.19 -16.76
N GLU A 33 20.59 -9.35 -18.00
CA GLU A 33 19.92 -8.78 -19.18
C GLU A 33 18.68 -9.63 -19.53
N PRO A 34 17.63 -9.01 -20.11
CA PRO A 34 16.33 -9.60 -20.30
C PRO A 34 16.34 -10.49 -21.54
N ASN A 35 15.86 -11.72 -21.39
CA ASN A 35 15.61 -12.58 -22.54
C ASN A 35 14.38 -12.05 -23.29
N SER A 36 14.64 -11.41 -24.43
CA SER A 36 13.69 -11.23 -25.51
C SER A 36 13.10 -12.58 -25.92
N SER A 37 11.80 -12.73 -25.77
CA SER A 37 11.01 -13.67 -26.54
C SER A 37 9.79 -12.92 -27.06
N GLU A 38 10.00 -12.47 -28.28
CA GLU A 38 9.09 -12.06 -29.32
C GLU A 38 7.81 -12.93 -29.35
N THR A 39 6.68 -12.33 -28.96
CA THR A 39 5.37 -12.72 -29.48
C THR A 39 4.65 -11.46 -29.90
N ASP A 40 4.59 -11.34 -31.21
CA ASP A 40 3.97 -10.31 -32.02
C ASP A 40 2.45 -10.36 -31.89
N LEU A 41 1.86 -9.33 -31.27
CA LEU A 41 0.45 -8.96 -31.43
C LEU A 41 0.40 -7.44 -31.53
N THR A 42 0.81 -6.94 -32.69
CA THR A 42 0.69 -5.55 -33.11
C THR A 42 -0.69 -4.96 -32.81
N GLU A 43 -0.67 -3.88 -32.03
CA GLU A 43 -1.73 -2.89 -31.90
C GLU A 43 -2.02 -2.28 -33.28
N ARG A 44 -3.30 -2.24 -33.67
CA ARG A 44 -3.73 -1.64 -34.92
C ARG A 44 -4.27 -0.24 -34.64
N GLU A 45 -3.39 0.75 -34.68
CA GLU A 45 -3.79 2.15 -34.87
C GLU A 45 -4.38 2.33 -36.26
N CYS A 46 -5.60 2.85 -36.34
CA CYS A 46 -6.23 3.25 -37.59
C CYS A 46 -6.37 4.77 -37.62
N SER A 47 -5.59 5.40 -38.50
CA SER A 47 -5.87 6.71 -39.07
C SER A 47 -5.39 6.74 -40.54
N PRO A 48 -5.97 7.63 -41.38
CA PRO A 48 -6.56 7.24 -42.66
C PRO A 48 -5.67 7.54 -43.87
N PRO A 49 -5.85 6.87 -45.03
CA PRO A 49 -5.19 7.30 -46.25
C PRO A 49 -6.09 8.22 -47.09
N ALA A 50 -5.49 9.34 -47.47
CA ALA A 50 -5.98 10.26 -48.48
C ALA A 50 -5.60 9.78 -49.90
N GLY A 51 -6.55 9.87 -50.83
CA GLY A 51 -6.33 10.61 -52.08
C GLY A 51 -6.07 9.86 -53.40
N ARG A 52 -6.89 10.27 -54.40
CA ARG A 52 -6.63 10.41 -55.86
C ARG A 52 -6.98 9.18 -56.74
N THR A 53 -7.68 9.27 -57.88
CA THR A 53 -8.24 10.36 -58.72
C THR A 53 -9.15 9.74 -59.81
N ILE A 54 -9.76 10.58 -60.68
CA ILE A 54 -10.43 10.33 -62.00
C ILE A 54 -11.96 10.47 -61.89
N ALA A 55 -12.71 11.29 -62.63
CA ALA A 55 -12.45 12.35 -63.62
C ALA A 55 -13.69 13.27 -63.71
N ARG A 56 -13.46 14.50 -64.20
CA ARG A 56 -14.43 15.59 -64.35
C ARG A 56 -15.17 15.52 -65.70
N LYS A 57 -16.50 15.68 -65.71
CA LYS A 57 -17.24 16.54 -66.66
C LYS A 57 -18.62 16.92 -66.11
N LYS A 58 -18.97 18.20 -66.28
CA LYS A 58 -20.11 18.93 -65.68
C LYS A 58 -21.47 18.54 -66.29
N PRO A 59 -22.59 18.84 -65.61
CA PRO A 59 -23.34 20.03 -66.01
C PRO A 59 -23.80 20.91 -64.81
N SER A 60 -24.20 22.13 -65.12
CA SER A 60 -24.79 23.16 -64.24
C SER A 60 -25.93 23.82 -65.06
N PRO A 61 -26.91 24.58 -64.52
CA PRO A 61 -27.28 24.84 -63.11
C PRO A 61 -28.78 24.61 -62.83
N ASN A 62 -29.15 24.82 -61.55
CA ASN A 62 -30.32 25.56 -61.07
C ASN A 62 -31.35 24.85 -60.16
N THR A 63 -31.63 25.59 -59.08
CA THR A 63 -32.89 25.72 -58.33
C THR A 63 -33.06 24.88 -57.07
N GLY A 64 -33.13 25.58 -55.93
CA GLY A 64 -34.13 25.26 -54.92
C GLY A 64 -33.62 24.91 -53.52
N ILE A 65 -33.31 25.95 -52.74
CA ILE A 65 -33.73 26.16 -51.34
C ILE A 65 -34.17 24.88 -50.57
N ARG A 66 -33.42 24.47 -49.53
CA ARG A 66 -33.97 24.44 -48.15
C ARG A 66 -32.92 24.13 -47.08
N SER A 67 -33.05 24.87 -45.99
CA SER A 67 -32.31 24.87 -44.74
C SER A 67 -32.04 23.48 -44.15
N LEU A 68 -30.77 23.21 -43.82
CA LEU A 68 -30.35 22.13 -42.92
C LEU A 68 -29.70 22.75 -41.67
N PRO A 69 -30.53 23.13 -40.68
CA PRO A 69 -30.16 22.90 -39.29
C PRO A 69 -31.29 22.26 -38.46
N ALA A 70 -32.49 22.08 -39.03
CA ALA A 70 -33.67 21.63 -38.28
C ALA A 70 -33.68 20.12 -37.99
N ASP A 71 -33.08 19.29 -38.85
CA ASP A 71 -33.19 17.84 -38.75
C ASP A 71 -32.42 17.23 -37.57
N LEU A 72 -31.26 17.79 -37.19
CA LEU A 72 -30.55 17.35 -35.99
C LEU A 72 -31.33 17.67 -34.72
N SER A 73 -31.96 18.85 -34.67
CA SER A 73 -32.78 19.27 -33.52
C SER A 73 -34.06 18.45 -33.37
N ASN A 74 -34.62 17.94 -34.48
CA ASN A 74 -35.80 17.10 -34.46
C ASN A 74 -35.46 15.66 -34.04
N ILE A 75 -34.32 15.13 -34.46
CA ILE A 75 -33.81 13.83 -33.99
C ILE A 75 -33.53 13.91 -32.48
N GLU A 76 -32.85 14.97 -32.02
CA GLU A 76 -32.57 15.19 -30.59
C GLU A 76 -33.84 15.35 -29.76
N ARG A 77 -34.85 16.12 -30.24
CA ARG A 77 -36.17 16.22 -29.60
C ARG A 77 -36.94 14.91 -29.57
N VAL A 78 -36.89 14.10 -30.64
CA VAL A 78 -37.57 12.80 -30.70
C VAL A 78 -36.89 11.79 -29.77
N HIS A 79 -35.57 11.83 -29.67
CA HIS A 79 -34.82 11.03 -28.70
C HIS A 79 -35.11 11.49 -27.25
N GLN A 80 -35.19 12.80 -27.00
CA GLN A 80 -35.50 13.35 -25.67
C GLN A 80 -36.96 13.13 -25.26
N ALA A 81 -37.90 13.07 -26.21
CA ALA A 81 -39.31 12.76 -25.93
C ALA A 81 -39.57 11.27 -25.63
N ARG A 82 -38.63 10.38 -25.94
CA ARG A 82 -38.76 8.92 -25.69
C ARG A 82 -38.13 8.47 -24.38
N TYR A 83 -37.29 9.30 -23.77
CA TYR A 83 -36.66 9.03 -22.48
C TYR A 83 -36.99 10.17 -21.53
N GLN A 84 -37.97 9.95 -20.64
CA GLN A 84 -38.10 10.80 -19.45
C GLN A 84 -36.84 10.56 -18.62
N VAL A 85 -36.01 11.59 -18.48
CA VAL A 85 -34.87 11.59 -17.58
C VAL A 85 -35.44 11.80 -16.19
N PRO A 86 -35.33 10.82 -15.27
CA PRO A 86 -35.75 11.01 -13.88
C PRO A 86 -34.94 12.13 -13.23
N ASP A 87 -35.55 12.83 -12.29
CA ASP A 87 -34.85 13.79 -11.44
C ASP A 87 -33.82 13.05 -10.57
N ASP A 88 -32.69 13.71 -10.27
CA ASP A 88 -31.65 13.18 -9.39
C ASP A 88 -32.05 13.36 -7.91
N ASP A 89 -33.17 12.76 -7.55
CA ASP A 89 -33.74 12.77 -6.19
C ASP A 89 -33.22 11.59 -5.36
N THR A 90 -32.00 11.14 -5.65
CA THR A 90 -31.37 10.00 -4.97
C THR A 90 -31.07 10.40 -3.52
N ASP A 91 -31.67 9.70 -2.56
CA ASP A 91 -31.41 9.87 -1.12
C ASP A 91 -30.19 9.06 -0.63
N GLU A 92 -29.62 8.23 -1.50
CA GLU A 92 -28.42 7.44 -1.24
C GLU A 92 -27.14 8.27 -1.41
N ASP A 93 -26.62 8.80 -0.30
CA ASP A 93 -25.29 9.41 -0.26
C ASP A 93 -24.22 8.35 0.05
N LEU A 94 -23.15 8.32 -0.76
CA LEU A 94 -21.99 7.46 -0.55
C LEU A 94 -21.35 7.67 0.83
N ALA A 95 -21.45 8.87 1.42
CA ALA A 95 -20.97 9.13 2.78
C ALA A 95 -21.71 8.33 3.86
N GLN A 96 -22.94 7.87 3.58
CA GLN A 96 -23.73 7.04 4.50
C GLN A 96 -23.37 5.56 4.40
N VAL A 97 -22.71 5.14 3.31
CA VAL A 97 -22.25 3.76 3.14
C VAL A 97 -21.05 3.52 4.06
N PRO A 98 -21.12 2.53 4.97
CA PRO A 98 -19.98 2.22 5.82
C PRO A 98 -18.73 1.91 4.98
N GLU A 99 -17.57 2.48 5.33
CA GLU A 99 -16.32 2.30 4.56
C GLU A 99 -15.95 0.82 4.34
N ASP A 100 -16.34 -0.05 5.28
CA ASP A 100 -16.07 -1.49 5.20
C ASP A 100 -17.29 -2.31 4.72
N TYR A 101 -18.28 -1.69 4.08
CA TYR A 101 -19.38 -2.41 3.44
C TYR A 101 -18.84 -3.43 2.42
N GLY A 102 -19.40 -4.64 2.42
CA GLY A 102 -18.93 -5.76 1.58
C GLY A 102 -17.54 -6.34 1.91
N ARG A 103 -16.80 -5.80 2.90
CA ARG A 103 -15.46 -6.31 3.27
C ARG A 103 -15.54 -7.52 4.20
N SER A 104 -14.62 -8.47 4.03
CA SER A 104 -14.53 -9.65 4.91
C SER A 104 -14.25 -9.26 6.37
N ASN A 105 -14.78 -10.03 7.32
CA ASN A 105 -14.53 -9.82 8.75
C ASN A 105 -13.03 -9.87 9.11
N LYS A 106 -12.25 -10.67 8.38
CA LYS A 106 -10.79 -10.75 8.58
C LYS A 106 -10.11 -9.44 8.17
N THR A 107 -10.52 -8.86 7.04
CA THR A 107 -10.03 -7.56 6.56
C THR A 107 -10.35 -6.44 7.54
N LYS A 108 -11.60 -6.38 8.03
CA LYS A 108 -12.03 -5.40 9.05
C LYS A 108 -11.18 -5.47 10.31
N LYS A 109 -10.96 -6.68 10.83
CA LYS A 109 -10.11 -6.91 12.02
C LYS A 109 -8.66 -6.48 11.82
N LEU A 110 -8.08 -6.72 10.63
CA LEU A 110 -6.70 -6.31 10.33
C LEU A 110 -6.56 -4.79 10.27
N LYS A 111 -7.50 -4.10 9.59
CA LYS A 111 -7.55 -2.63 9.55
C LYS A 111 -7.64 -2.04 10.96
N LEU A 112 -8.61 -2.52 11.76
CA LEU A 112 -8.84 -2.01 13.12
C LEU A 112 -7.61 -2.20 14.01
N ARG A 113 -7.04 -3.41 14.02
CA ARG A 113 -5.82 -3.72 14.80
C ARG A 113 -4.69 -2.75 14.51
N LEU A 114 -4.52 -2.37 13.25
CA LEU A 114 -3.44 -1.48 12.85
C LEU A 114 -3.71 -0.04 13.26
N LYS A 115 -4.96 0.44 13.11
CA LYS A 115 -5.37 1.77 13.60
C LYS A 115 -5.16 1.88 15.11
N GLU A 116 -5.58 0.87 15.87
CA GLU A 116 -5.39 0.81 17.33
C GLU A 116 -3.90 0.80 17.72
N ARG A 117 -3.07 0.01 17.03
CA ARG A 117 -1.62 -0.03 17.29
C ARG A 117 -0.94 1.30 16.99
N TRP A 118 -1.31 1.96 15.90
CA TRP A 118 -0.77 3.27 15.55
C TRP A 118 -1.17 4.31 16.61
N ALA A 119 -2.45 4.36 16.99
CA ALA A 119 -2.90 5.25 18.06
C ALA A 119 -2.16 5.00 19.38
N TRP A 120 -1.93 3.73 19.74
CA TRP A 120 -1.17 3.39 20.94
C TRP A 120 0.31 3.79 20.84
N PHE A 121 0.92 3.63 19.67
CA PHE A 121 2.26 4.12 19.39
C PHE A 121 2.35 5.65 19.55
N CYS A 122 1.36 6.39 19.04
CA CYS A 122 1.27 7.85 19.22
C CYS A 122 1.11 8.23 20.69
N GLN A 123 0.22 7.58 21.44
CA GLN A 123 0.06 7.83 22.88
C GLN A 123 1.36 7.60 23.66
N MET A 124 2.07 6.50 23.35
CA MET A 124 3.38 6.23 23.95
C MET A 124 4.40 7.31 23.61
N LYS A 125 4.34 7.88 22.41
CA LYS A 125 5.17 9.01 22.00
C LYS A 125 4.79 10.33 22.66
N ALA A 126 3.50 10.59 22.85
CA ALA A 126 3.02 11.79 23.54
C ALA A 126 3.39 11.81 25.04
N MET A 127 3.61 10.63 25.65
CA MET A 127 4.07 10.52 27.05
C MET A 127 5.57 10.80 27.22
N GLU A 128 6.36 10.83 26.14
CA GLU A 128 7.79 11.17 26.22
C GLU A 128 7.93 12.69 26.42
N PRO A 129 8.54 13.17 27.54
CA PRO A 129 8.49 14.58 27.98
C PRO A 129 9.25 15.59 27.09
N SER A 130 9.73 15.17 25.92
CA SER A 130 10.54 15.97 25.00
C SER A 130 10.00 16.02 23.57
N VAL A 131 8.78 15.52 23.35
CA VAL A 131 8.30 15.22 22.00
C VAL A 131 7.23 16.20 21.55
N ASP A 132 7.24 16.50 20.24
CA ASP A 132 6.28 17.35 19.51
C ASP A 132 4.82 17.08 19.89
N SER A 133 4.01 18.14 19.98
CA SER A 133 2.56 18.07 20.22
C SER A 133 1.80 17.28 19.13
N LYS A 134 2.41 17.00 17.97
CA LYS A 134 1.79 16.27 16.85
C LYS A 134 1.31 14.85 17.17
N TRP A 135 1.73 14.24 18.29
CA TRP A 135 1.34 12.87 18.66
C TRP A 135 0.01 12.77 19.42
N GLU A 136 -0.63 13.90 19.73
CA GLU A 136 -1.91 13.94 20.44
C GLU A 136 -3.04 13.30 19.63
N ASP A 137 -3.13 13.63 18.33
CA ASP A 137 -4.04 12.98 17.39
C ASP A 137 -3.30 12.00 16.48
N ALA A 138 -3.84 10.78 16.38
CA ALA A 138 -3.20 9.72 15.62
C ALA A 138 -3.26 9.94 14.10
N GLU A 139 -4.30 10.61 13.59
CA GLU A 139 -4.43 10.89 12.16
C GLU A 139 -3.53 12.06 11.76
N ASP A 140 -3.43 13.11 12.58
CA ASP A 140 -2.49 14.23 12.38
C ASP A 140 -1.03 13.76 12.47
N ALA A 141 -0.70 12.95 13.48
CA ALA A 141 0.61 12.32 13.57
C ALA A 141 0.97 11.52 12.31
N LEU A 142 -0.03 10.88 11.67
CA LEU A 142 0.18 10.10 10.46
C LEU A 142 0.37 10.99 9.22
N ARG A 143 -0.31 12.14 9.15
CA ARG A 143 -0.13 13.14 8.09
C ARG A 143 1.28 13.69 8.09
N GLU A 144 1.84 13.91 9.27
CA GLU A 144 3.19 14.45 9.47
C GLU A 144 4.27 13.36 9.64
N ALA A 145 3.91 12.09 9.51
CA ALA A 145 4.83 10.98 9.75
C ALA A 145 5.92 10.90 8.67
N SER A 146 7.16 10.97 9.10
CA SER A 146 8.34 10.66 8.31
C SER A 146 8.48 9.15 8.04
N PRO A 147 9.21 8.72 6.98
CA PRO A 147 9.51 7.31 6.75
C PRO A 147 10.18 6.64 7.96
N ASN A 148 11.01 7.38 8.70
CA ASN A 148 11.69 6.87 9.89
C ASN A 148 10.70 6.59 11.04
N GLU A 149 9.71 7.44 11.26
CA GLU A 149 8.67 7.22 12.27
C GLU A 149 7.82 5.99 11.93
N MET A 150 7.47 5.81 10.66
CA MET A 150 6.76 4.61 10.20
C MET A 150 7.58 3.34 10.41
N HIS A 151 8.88 3.38 10.08
CA HIS A 151 9.79 2.27 10.36
C HIS A 151 9.91 1.98 11.87
N ARG A 152 10.01 3.02 12.71
CA ARG A 152 10.03 2.88 14.18
C ARG A 152 8.75 2.24 14.70
N PHE A 153 7.60 2.64 14.17
CA PHE A 153 6.31 2.04 14.49
C PHE A 153 6.27 0.55 14.14
N LEU A 154 6.73 0.15 12.95
CA LEU A 154 6.77 -1.26 12.54
C LEU A 154 7.72 -2.06 13.44
N ASN A 155 8.89 -1.52 13.77
CA ASN A 155 9.81 -2.15 14.73
C ASN A 155 9.18 -2.27 16.12
N TRP A 156 8.42 -1.26 16.57
CA TRP A 156 7.71 -1.31 17.84
C TRP A 156 6.60 -2.38 17.82
N CYS A 157 5.86 -2.52 16.72
CA CYS A 157 4.89 -3.61 16.55
C CYS A 157 5.52 -4.99 16.74
N LEU A 158 6.75 -5.21 16.25
CA LEU A 158 7.48 -6.47 16.43
C LEU A 158 7.87 -6.75 17.89
N LYS A 159 7.94 -5.71 18.74
CA LYS A 159 8.25 -5.83 20.18
C LYS A 159 7.02 -5.99 21.05
N LEU A 160 5.80 -5.84 20.50
CA LEU A 160 4.58 -5.95 21.27
C LEU A 160 4.33 -7.39 21.72
N GLU A 161 4.40 -7.60 23.03
CA GLU A 161 4.05 -8.88 23.66
C GLU A 161 2.61 -8.91 24.18
N TYR A 162 2.04 -7.73 24.49
CA TYR A 162 0.72 -7.60 25.10
C TYR A 162 -0.15 -6.64 24.30
N SER A 163 -1.46 -6.86 24.32
CA SER A 163 -2.44 -5.88 23.87
C SER A 163 -2.74 -4.87 24.98
N PRO A 164 -3.35 -3.72 24.64
CA PRO A 164 -3.85 -2.77 25.65
C PRO A 164 -4.75 -3.44 26.70
N ASN A 165 -5.46 -4.51 26.32
CA ASN A 165 -6.33 -5.30 27.20
C ASN A 165 -5.54 -6.30 28.09
N GLY A 166 -4.21 -6.23 28.14
CA GLY A 166 -3.34 -7.10 28.93
C GLY A 166 -3.21 -8.53 28.40
N ARG A 167 -3.84 -8.87 27.26
CA ARG A 167 -3.74 -10.21 26.69
C ARG A 167 -2.44 -10.35 25.92
N ARG A 168 -1.74 -11.47 26.13
CA ARG A 168 -0.52 -11.80 25.37
C ARG A 168 -0.85 -11.92 23.88
N GLN A 169 -0.16 -11.17 23.05
CA GLN A 169 -0.24 -11.24 21.60
C GLN A 169 0.76 -12.24 21.07
N LYS A 170 0.38 -12.93 19.98
CA LYS A 170 1.33 -13.74 19.23
C LYS A 170 2.30 -12.80 18.52
N GLY A 171 3.58 -12.91 18.87
CA GLY A 171 4.65 -12.17 18.21
C GLY A 171 4.76 -12.50 16.72
N TYR A 172 5.52 -11.68 16.00
CA TYR A 172 5.79 -11.90 14.59
C TYR A 172 6.82 -13.01 14.45
N THR A 173 6.45 -14.03 13.67
CA THR A 173 7.32 -15.16 13.33
C THR A 173 7.60 -15.24 11.84
N LYS A 174 6.76 -14.60 11.01
CA LYS A 174 6.78 -14.67 9.55
C LYS A 174 6.92 -13.27 8.97
N ALA A 175 7.77 -13.11 7.95
CA ALA A 175 7.92 -11.86 7.22
C ALA A 175 6.61 -11.43 6.54
N SER A 176 5.82 -12.40 6.05
CA SER A 176 4.52 -12.14 5.42
C SER A 176 3.49 -11.48 6.35
N ALA A 177 3.58 -11.69 7.67
CA ALA A 177 2.72 -11.01 8.62
C ALA A 177 3.07 -9.52 8.74
N LEU A 178 4.36 -9.18 8.70
CA LEU A 178 4.84 -7.80 8.70
C LEU A 178 4.48 -7.10 7.37
N GLU A 179 4.61 -7.79 6.24
CA GLU A 179 4.17 -7.28 4.93
C GLU A 179 2.66 -7.03 4.86
N ALA A 180 1.85 -7.91 5.47
CA ALA A 180 0.42 -7.69 5.56
C ALA A 180 0.09 -6.42 6.35
N ASP A 181 0.73 -6.20 7.50
CA ASP A 181 0.54 -4.97 8.27
C ASP A 181 1.00 -3.74 7.51
N TRP A 182 2.12 -3.81 6.80
CA TRP A 182 2.57 -2.72 5.95
C TRP A 182 1.59 -2.40 4.82
N LYS A 183 1.02 -3.42 4.17
CA LYS A 183 -0.04 -3.23 3.16
C LYS A 183 -1.22 -2.46 3.75
N TYR A 184 -1.73 -2.86 4.92
CA TYR A 184 -2.84 -2.16 5.56
C TYR A 184 -2.43 -0.79 6.09
N PHE A 185 -1.17 -0.57 6.45
CA PHE A 185 -0.67 0.72 6.90
C PHE A 185 -0.69 1.74 5.77
N ARG A 186 -0.26 1.33 4.57
CA ARG A 186 -0.35 2.18 3.38
C ARG A 186 -1.79 2.53 3.01
N ILE A 187 -2.72 1.58 3.14
CA ILE A 187 -4.14 1.83 2.94
C ILE A 187 -4.64 2.87 3.96
N TYR A 188 -4.27 2.70 5.23
CA TYR A 188 -4.64 3.64 6.29
C TYR A 188 -4.06 5.04 6.05
N TYR A 189 -2.78 5.12 5.69
CA TYR A 189 -2.11 6.36 5.31
C TYR A 189 -2.89 7.09 4.21
N THR A 190 -3.13 6.41 3.09
CA THR A 190 -3.83 6.98 1.92
C THR A 190 -5.23 7.49 2.29
N ARG A 191 -5.93 6.79 3.19
CA ARG A 191 -7.25 7.23 3.67
C ARG A 191 -7.19 8.53 4.47
N VAL A 192 -6.17 8.66 5.33
CA VAL A 192 -5.99 9.81 6.25
C VAL A 192 -5.44 11.03 5.54
N THR A 193 -4.46 10.84 4.65
CA THR A 193 -3.79 11.92 3.91
C THR A 193 -4.50 12.28 2.61
N LYS A 194 -5.43 11.43 2.13
CA LYS A 194 -6.06 11.52 0.80
C LYS A 194 -5.06 11.41 -0.36
N HIS A 195 -3.82 11.06 -0.07
CA HIS A 195 -2.74 10.96 -1.05
C HIS A 195 -2.03 9.61 -0.91
N GLU A 196 -1.72 9.00 -2.05
CA GLU A 196 -0.90 7.81 -2.04
C GLU A 196 0.50 8.13 -1.52
N MET A 197 1.07 7.19 -0.78
CA MET A 197 2.44 7.32 -0.28
C MET A 197 3.42 7.37 -1.45
N SER A 198 4.35 8.33 -1.44
CA SER A 198 5.34 8.46 -2.50
C SER A 198 6.19 7.19 -2.63
N LYS A 199 6.67 6.94 -3.84
CA LYS A 199 7.52 5.76 -4.12
C LYS A 199 8.77 5.75 -3.24
N GLU A 200 9.43 6.90 -3.10
CA GLU A 200 10.63 7.10 -2.28
C GLU A 200 10.38 6.80 -0.80
N MET A 201 9.32 7.37 -0.24
CA MET A 201 8.92 7.12 1.15
C MET A 201 8.60 5.64 1.37
N GLY A 202 7.84 5.04 0.45
CA GLY A 202 7.50 3.63 0.51
C GLY A 202 8.73 2.72 0.40
N GLU A 203 9.72 3.06 -0.43
CA GLU A 203 10.97 2.31 -0.57
C GLU A 203 11.88 2.44 0.65
N ALA A 204 11.95 3.62 1.26
CA ALA A 204 12.67 3.84 2.50
C ALA A 204 12.12 2.94 3.63
N VAL A 205 10.79 2.90 3.80
CA VAL A 205 10.15 2.04 4.82
C VAL A 205 10.35 0.56 4.49
N ARG A 206 10.20 0.14 3.22
CA ARG A 206 10.45 -1.26 2.80
C ARG A 206 11.89 -1.68 3.07
N THR A 207 12.86 -0.80 2.86
CA THR A 207 14.26 -1.07 3.18
C THR A 207 14.45 -1.31 4.68
N GLY A 208 13.85 -0.46 5.51
CA GLY A 208 13.80 -0.67 6.95
C GLY A 208 13.14 -1.99 7.34
N MET A 209 12.01 -2.35 6.70
CA MET A 209 11.34 -3.62 6.95
C MET A 209 12.20 -4.84 6.61
N ARG A 210 12.92 -4.83 5.48
CA ARG A 210 13.87 -5.91 5.13
C ARG A 210 14.92 -6.10 6.22
N TYR A 211 15.49 -5.00 6.69
CA TYR A 211 16.42 -5.02 7.81
C TYR A 211 15.78 -5.58 9.10
N LEU A 212 14.53 -5.24 9.40
CA LEU A 212 13.81 -5.80 10.55
C LEU A 212 13.56 -7.30 10.42
N VAL A 213 13.23 -7.78 9.21
CA VAL A 213 13.06 -9.21 8.92
C VAL A 213 14.34 -9.97 9.22
N ASP A 214 15.48 -9.47 8.73
CA ASP A 214 16.79 -10.09 8.94
C ASP A 214 17.21 -10.04 10.41
N LYS A 215 17.10 -8.86 11.04
CA LYS A 215 17.47 -8.64 12.44
C LYS A 215 16.68 -9.50 13.42
N ARG A 216 15.42 -9.82 13.10
CA ARG A 216 14.54 -10.62 13.96
C ARG A 216 14.45 -12.09 13.54
N GLY A 217 15.13 -12.48 12.46
CA GLY A 217 15.07 -13.84 11.93
C GLY A 217 13.64 -14.26 11.54
N LEU A 218 12.85 -13.34 10.97
CA LEU A 218 11.48 -13.68 10.56
C LEU A 218 11.51 -14.65 9.38
N ASP A 219 10.69 -15.69 9.45
CA ASP A 219 10.64 -16.70 8.41
C ASP A 219 10.11 -16.11 7.10
N LYS A 220 10.92 -16.25 6.04
CA LYS A 220 10.68 -15.73 4.69
C LYS A 220 9.91 -16.71 3.81
N GLN A 221 9.71 -17.95 4.26
CA GLN A 221 9.05 -18.97 3.46
C GLN A 221 7.61 -18.56 3.12
N PRO A 222 7.23 -18.63 1.83
CA PRO A 222 5.84 -18.43 1.43
C PRO A 222 4.96 -19.44 2.16
N ARG A 223 3.76 -19.00 2.56
CA ARG A 223 2.81 -19.89 3.21
C ARG A 223 2.45 -20.99 2.20
N ALA A 224 2.66 -22.25 2.56
CA ALA A 224 2.23 -23.38 1.74
C ALA A 224 0.71 -23.28 1.55
N ASN A 225 0.28 -22.92 0.34
CA ASN A 225 -1.13 -22.92 -0.05
C ASN A 225 -1.44 -24.32 -0.57
N VAL A 226 -1.52 -25.30 0.34
CA VAL A 226 -2.05 -26.63 -0.03
C VAL A 226 -3.57 -26.48 -0.13
N PRO A 227 -4.19 -26.72 -1.30
CA PRO A 227 -5.65 -26.73 -1.41
C PRO A 227 -6.21 -27.82 -0.49
N VAL A 228 -7.26 -27.48 0.27
CA VAL A 228 -8.04 -28.42 1.07
C VAL A 228 -9.24 -28.87 0.26
#